data_AF-A0A356NM39-F1
#
_entry.id   AF-A0A356NM39-F1
#
_cell.length_a   1.000
_cell.length_b   1.000
_cell.length_c   1.000
_cell.angle_alpha   90.00
_cell.angle_beta   90.00
_cell.angle_gamma   90.00
#
_symmetry.space_group_name_H-M   'P 1'
#
loop_
_entity.id
_entity.type
_entity.pdbx_description
1 polymer ?
#
loop_
_entity_poly.entity_id
_entity_poly.type
_entity_poly.pdbx_seq_one_letter_code
_entity_poly.pdbx_strand_id
1 'polypeptide(L)'
;MAGSSVLVLSVLLAEDRPNILWITSEDNGPHMGCYGDEYASTPNLDALAAKGLIYQNAWSTAPVCAPARTTLISGVYPPSTGGQHMRSMTPLPSFMKMYPQYLRSLGYYCTNNSKKDYNLEERGKVWDESSRKAHWKNREPGQPFFAIFNITISHESQIRRRPHKAVHDPAKVRIPSYHPDTPEVRQDWAQYHDKMSEMDATAGEYLHELREAGVEDDTVVFYYGDHGSGMPRSKRWPYNSGLRVPLIVHVPEKYKHLAPSDYQAGGDTDRLVGFIDMAPTLLSIVGMTPPEHMQGNAFMGRYEADPVDYQFGFRGRMDERYDLVRSVRDKRYIYIRNYMPHRIYGQYIQYMFQTPTTRVWKQMYDEGKLKAPQTYFWEEKPAEELYDLEYDPDEVKNLVESPSHRSVLKRFRKVHQHWVLETRDLGFLPEGEIHARGGDKTPYEMGQDRANYNLEAIFETAQMAAGRDEVSIPGLLDALKSDDSAIRYWGALGFLIRGESAVQQNKSPLLQALKDESPYVRALAGEALGRFTEGHLDNVLETLVGASNMAEDGVFSAMYSLNALQMLG
;
A
#
# COMPACT_ATOMS: atom_id res chain seq x y z
N MET A 1 -29.50 -43.27 35.21
CA MET A 1 -28.15 -43.22 34.59
C MET A 1 -28.29 -42.58 33.23
N ALA A 2 -27.27 -41.84 32.79
CA ALA A 2 -27.20 -40.95 31.61
C ALA A 2 -27.54 -39.48 31.89
N GLY A 3 -26.61 -38.81 32.58
CA GLY A 3 -26.54 -37.35 32.69
C GLY A 3 -25.19 -36.86 32.18
N SER A 4 -25.20 -35.69 31.56
CA SER A 4 -24.12 -34.68 31.51
C SER A 4 -22.72 -35.12 31.07
N SER A 5 -22.42 -35.05 29.76
CA SER A 5 -21.03 -35.01 29.27
C SER A 5 -20.72 -34.06 28.09
N VAL A 6 -21.66 -33.22 27.63
CA VAL A 6 -21.41 -32.37 26.44
C VAL A 6 -21.13 -30.89 26.77
N LEU A 7 -21.42 -30.42 28.00
CA LEU A 7 -21.23 -29.00 28.35
C LEU A 7 -19.86 -28.64 28.96
N VAL A 8 -19.00 -29.61 29.27
CA VAL A 8 -17.72 -29.38 29.97
C VAL A 8 -16.54 -29.16 29.00
N LEU A 9 -16.66 -29.58 27.73
CA LEU A 9 -15.55 -29.41 26.77
C LEU A 9 -15.37 -27.98 26.26
N SER A 10 -16.40 -27.14 26.32
CA SER A 10 -16.36 -25.77 25.78
C SER A 10 -15.71 -24.76 26.72
N VAL A 11 -15.77 -25.00 28.04
CA VAL A 11 -15.25 -24.07 29.06
C VAL A 11 -13.74 -24.22 29.24
N LEU A 12 -13.19 -25.42 29.02
CA LEU A 12 -11.75 -25.69 29.09
C LEU A 12 -10.93 -25.13 27.91
N LEU A 13 -11.57 -24.66 26.82
CA LEU A 13 -10.89 -24.06 25.66
C LEU A 13 -10.78 -22.53 25.73
N ALA A 14 -11.37 -21.87 26.73
CA ALA A 14 -11.27 -20.42 26.90
C ALA A 14 -9.98 -20.00 27.64
N GLU A 15 -9.49 -20.83 28.57
CA GLU A 15 -8.32 -20.53 29.41
C GLU A 15 -6.98 -20.46 28.66
N ASP A 16 -6.91 -21.04 27.45
CA ASP A 16 -5.66 -21.19 26.68
C ASP A 16 -5.53 -20.22 25.50
N ARG A 17 -6.43 -19.22 25.39
CA ARG A 17 -6.47 -18.27 24.26
C ARG A 17 -6.20 -16.84 24.73
N PRO A 18 -5.16 -16.16 24.19
CA PRO A 18 -4.83 -14.80 24.62
C PRO A 18 -5.88 -13.79 24.16
N ASN A 19 -6.00 -12.70 24.90
CA ASN A 19 -6.52 -11.46 24.34
C ASN A 19 -5.50 -10.90 23.34
N ILE A 20 -5.97 -10.12 22.38
CA ILE A 20 -5.11 -9.52 21.36
C ILE A 20 -5.42 -8.04 21.25
N LEU A 21 -4.38 -7.22 21.42
CA LEU A 21 -4.46 -5.76 21.28
C LEU A 21 -3.57 -5.32 20.13
N TRP A 22 -4.16 -4.66 19.13
CA TRP A 22 -3.45 -3.94 18.09
C TRP A 22 -3.55 -2.44 18.34
N ILE A 23 -2.43 -1.80 18.65
CA ILE A 23 -2.31 -0.35 18.69
C ILE A 23 -1.70 0.07 17.35
N THR A 24 -2.44 0.85 16.58
CA THR A 24 -2.00 1.30 15.26
C THR A 24 -1.92 2.80 15.22
N SER A 25 -1.00 3.31 14.41
CA SER A 25 -0.77 4.74 14.24
C SER A 25 -0.74 5.09 12.75
N GLU A 26 -1.26 6.26 12.39
CA GLU A 26 -1.37 6.67 10.98
C GLU A 26 -0.14 7.40 10.47
N ASP A 27 0.29 7.08 9.25
CA ASP A 27 1.35 7.76 8.53
C ASP A 27 2.70 7.73 9.28
N ASN A 28 3.19 6.56 9.70
CA ASN A 28 4.40 6.42 10.53
C ASN A 28 5.42 5.39 10.00
N GLY A 29 6.62 5.90 9.75
CA GLY A 29 7.84 5.08 9.64
C GLY A 29 8.48 4.81 11.01
N PRO A 30 9.65 4.14 11.06
CA PRO A 30 10.33 3.75 12.30
C PRO A 30 11.10 4.91 12.99
N HIS A 31 10.51 6.10 13.04
CA HIS A 31 11.09 7.29 13.67
C HIS A 31 10.82 7.29 15.19
N MET A 32 11.47 6.36 15.91
CA MET A 32 11.26 6.08 17.34
C MET A 32 12.58 5.75 18.03
N GLY A 33 12.66 6.00 19.34
CA GLY A 33 13.86 5.76 20.15
C GLY A 33 14.34 4.31 20.08
N CYS A 34 13.41 3.35 20.22
CA CYS A 34 13.69 1.91 20.10
C CYS A 34 14.17 1.47 18.71
N TYR A 35 13.98 2.27 17.66
CA TYR A 35 14.54 2.04 16.32
C TYR A 35 15.86 2.78 16.08
N GLY A 36 16.43 3.41 17.10
CA GLY A 36 17.70 4.14 17.04
C GLY A 36 17.58 5.60 16.62
N ASP A 37 16.37 6.17 16.59
CA ASP A 37 16.17 7.58 16.27
C ASP A 37 16.40 8.46 17.51
N GLU A 38 17.60 9.05 17.61
CA GLU A 38 17.98 9.93 18.72
C GLU A 38 17.20 11.26 18.77
N TYR A 39 16.50 11.63 17.69
CA TYR A 39 15.66 12.81 17.64
C TYR A 39 14.22 12.52 18.09
N ALA A 40 13.83 11.25 18.24
CA ALA A 40 12.50 10.87 18.68
C ALA A 40 12.34 10.90 20.21
N SER A 41 11.12 11.20 20.67
CA SER A 41 10.72 11.12 22.09
C SER A 41 9.53 10.17 22.24
N THR A 42 9.80 8.87 22.38
CA THR A 42 8.76 7.81 22.38
C THR A 42 8.86 6.84 23.58
N PRO A 43 8.88 7.33 24.83
CA PRO A 43 9.21 6.50 25.99
C PRO A 43 8.23 5.34 26.25
N ASN A 44 6.96 5.44 25.84
CA ASN A 44 5.99 4.37 26.09
C ASN A 44 6.20 3.19 25.14
N LEU A 45 6.44 3.47 23.86
CA LEU A 45 6.77 2.45 22.87
C LEU A 45 8.18 1.89 23.08
N ASP A 46 9.12 2.70 23.55
CA ASP A 46 10.45 2.22 23.96
C ASP A 46 10.33 1.24 25.14
N ALA A 47 9.46 1.53 26.11
CA ALA A 47 9.18 0.62 27.22
C ALA A 47 8.45 -0.66 26.77
N LEU A 48 7.55 -0.58 25.77
CA LEU A 48 6.94 -1.77 25.16
C LEU A 48 7.99 -2.63 24.46
N ALA A 49 8.88 -2.01 23.69
CA ALA A 49 9.97 -2.68 22.99
C ALA A 49 10.95 -3.37 23.96
N ALA A 50 11.29 -2.73 25.08
CA ALA A 50 12.18 -3.30 26.10
C ALA A 50 11.68 -4.62 26.71
N LYS A 51 10.39 -4.94 26.57
CA LYS A 51 9.79 -6.23 26.99
C LYS A 51 9.19 -7.04 25.84
N GLY A 52 9.31 -6.56 24.60
CA GLY A 52 8.79 -7.19 23.39
C GLY A 52 9.91 -7.52 22.40
N LEU A 53 9.54 -7.78 21.15
CA LEU A 53 10.45 -7.97 20.02
C LEU A 53 10.22 -6.86 19.00
N ILE A 54 11.30 -6.22 18.56
CA ILE A 54 11.30 -5.21 17.49
C ILE A 54 11.52 -5.93 16.15
N TYR A 55 10.70 -5.62 15.14
CA TYR A 55 10.90 -6.12 13.78
C TYR A 55 11.53 -5.04 12.92
N GLN A 56 12.81 -5.20 12.57
CA GLN A 56 13.55 -4.21 11.80
C GLN A 56 13.03 -4.05 10.36
N ASN A 57 12.38 -5.09 9.83
CA ASN A 57 11.94 -5.20 8.44
C ASN A 57 10.43 -5.42 8.29
N ALA A 58 9.63 -4.69 9.06
CA ALA A 58 8.17 -4.66 8.86
C ALA A 58 7.77 -3.74 7.69
N TRP A 59 6.86 -4.23 6.83
CA TRP A 59 6.49 -3.56 5.58
C TRP A 59 4.98 -3.52 5.34
N SER A 60 4.46 -2.32 5.11
CA SER A 60 3.14 -2.14 4.51
C SER A 60 3.18 -2.58 3.05
N THR A 61 2.03 -3.00 2.52
CA THR A 61 1.92 -3.36 1.09
C THR A 61 1.57 -2.17 0.20
N ALA A 62 1.09 -1.07 0.78
CA ALA A 62 0.70 0.12 0.03
C ALA A 62 1.06 1.39 0.80
N PRO A 63 1.51 2.45 0.13
CA PRO A 63 1.97 3.68 0.79
C PRO A 63 0.81 4.63 1.12
N VAL A 64 -0.40 4.11 1.34
CA VAL A 64 -1.60 4.90 1.67
C VAL A 64 -2.61 4.05 2.46
N CYS A 65 -3.36 4.68 3.37
CA CYS A 65 -4.19 4.00 4.36
C CYS A 65 -5.11 2.93 3.77
N ALA A 66 -5.91 3.26 2.75
CA ALA A 66 -7.04 2.40 2.40
C ALA A 66 -6.66 1.04 1.77
N PRO A 67 -5.78 0.97 0.76
CA PRO A 67 -5.27 -0.29 0.26
C PRO A 67 -4.40 -1.02 1.31
N ALA A 68 -3.60 -0.33 2.12
CA ALA A 68 -2.79 -0.97 3.16
C ALA A 68 -3.67 -1.70 4.20
N ARG A 69 -4.72 -1.02 4.68
CA ARG A 69 -5.70 -1.56 5.62
C ARG A 69 -6.58 -2.64 4.97
N THR A 70 -6.75 -2.57 3.65
CA THR A 70 -7.42 -3.63 2.88
C THR A 70 -6.63 -4.93 2.91
N THR A 71 -5.30 -4.88 2.79
CA THR A 71 -4.45 -6.06 2.98
C THR A 71 -4.61 -6.64 4.38
N LEU A 72 -4.52 -5.78 5.41
CA LEU A 72 -4.64 -6.22 6.80
C LEU A 72 -5.98 -6.91 7.07
N ILE A 73 -7.10 -6.33 6.61
CA ILE A 73 -8.43 -6.82 6.96
C ILE A 73 -8.79 -8.13 6.25
N SER A 74 -8.25 -8.38 5.05
CA SER A 74 -8.57 -9.56 4.23
C SER A 74 -7.51 -10.66 4.26
N GLY A 75 -6.24 -10.33 4.51
CA GLY A 75 -5.11 -11.25 4.29
C GLY A 75 -4.80 -11.49 2.80
N VAL A 76 -5.28 -10.63 1.90
CA VAL A 76 -5.15 -10.74 0.44
C VAL A 76 -4.60 -9.42 -0.11
N TYR A 77 -3.65 -9.51 -1.04
CA TYR A 77 -3.13 -8.35 -1.76
C TYR A 77 -4.28 -7.64 -2.50
N PRO A 78 -4.49 -6.33 -2.29
CA PRO A 78 -5.53 -5.57 -2.98
C PRO A 78 -5.47 -5.64 -4.51
N PRO A 79 -4.29 -5.74 -5.15
CA PRO A 79 -4.20 -6.09 -6.57
C PRO A 79 -4.95 -7.36 -7.00
N SER A 80 -5.12 -8.36 -6.12
CA SER A 80 -5.90 -9.57 -6.42
C SER A 80 -7.41 -9.35 -6.31
N THR A 81 -7.87 -8.33 -5.58
CA THR A 81 -9.30 -8.09 -5.30
C THR A 81 -9.86 -6.87 -6.01
N GLY A 82 -9.03 -6.11 -6.74
CA GLY A 82 -9.42 -4.83 -7.33
C GLY A 82 -9.42 -3.66 -6.33
N GLY A 83 -9.04 -3.93 -5.06
CA GLY A 83 -9.02 -2.96 -3.98
C GLY A 83 -7.79 -2.04 -3.94
N GLN A 84 -6.96 -2.03 -5.00
CA GLN A 84 -5.68 -1.31 -5.02
C GLN A 84 -5.81 0.21 -5.21
N HIS A 85 -6.95 0.70 -5.72
CA HIS A 85 -7.17 2.13 -5.97
C HIS A 85 -7.82 2.78 -4.74
N MET A 86 -7.53 4.06 -4.48
CA MET A 86 -8.23 4.77 -3.40
C MET A 86 -9.75 4.81 -3.68
N ARG A 87 -10.54 4.36 -2.69
CA ARG A 87 -12.02 4.35 -2.72
C ARG A 87 -12.64 3.31 -3.68
N SER A 88 -12.00 2.16 -3.91
CA SER A 88 -12.52 1.13 -4.83
C SER A 88 -13.79 0.41 -4.34
N MET A 89 -13.94 0.21 -3.03
CA MET A 89 -15.11 -0.48 -2.42
C MET A 89 -15.49 -1.81 -3.12
N THR A 90 -14.51 -2.67 -3.38
CA THR A 90 -14.74 -3.93 -4.11
C THR A 90 -15.41 -5.00 -3.23
N PRO A 91 -16.31 -5.83 -3.78
CA PRO A 91 -16.87 -6.96 -3.05
C PRO A 91 -15.86 -8.11 -2.92
N LEU A 92 -15.83 -8.75 -1.75
CA LEU A 92 -15.16 -10.04 -1.58
C LEU A 92 -16.04 -11.21 -2.06
N PRO A 93 -15.45 -12.28 -2.60
CA PRO A 93 -16.13 -13.56 -2.79
C PRO A 93 -16.78 -14.06 -1.50
N SER A 94 -17.89 -14.78 -1.61
CA SER A 94 -18.69 -15.21 -0.45
C SER A 94 -17.95 -16.16 0.51
N PHE A 95 -16.92 -16.86 0.03
CA PHE A 95 -16.09 -17.76 0.85
C PHE A 95 -14.98 -17.03 1.62
N MET A 96 -14.66 -15.79 1.24
CA MET A 96 -13.69 -14.96 1.95
C MET A 96 -14.37 -14.17 3.07
N LYS A 97 -13.65 -13.97 4.16
CA LYS A 97 -14.12 -13.14 5.28
C LYS A 97 -13.03 -12.18 5.71
N MET A 98 -13.45 -11.07 6.29
CA MET A 98 -12.54 -10.18 7.01
C MET A 98 -12.12 -10.84 8.33
N TYR A 99 -10.86 -10.67 8.75
CA TYR A 99 -10.33 -11.41 9.92
C TYR A 99 -11.20 -11.36 11.20
N PRO A 100 -11.89 -10.24 11.54
CA PRO A 100 -12.72 -10.20 12.74
C PRO A 100 -13.86 -11.22 12.69
N GLN A 101 -14.38 -11.54 11.52
CA GLN A 101 -15.45 -12.53 11.37
C GLN A 101 -14.97 -13.94 11.74
N TYR A 102 -13.70 -14.28 11.47
CA TYR A 102 -13.11 -15.54 11.92
C TYR A 102 -12.97 -15.56 13.44
N LEU A 103 -12.44 -14.49 14.05
CA LEU A 103 -12.27 -14.41 15.50
C LEU A 103 -13.62 -14.46 16.24
N ARG A 104 -14.63 -13.74 15.75
CA ARG A 104 -15.99 -13.78 16.29
C ARG A 104 -16.60 -15.19 16.24
N SER A 105 -16.31 -15.97 15.20
CA SER A 105 -16.75 -17.36 15.12
C SER A 105 -16.12 -18.27 16.18
N LEU A 106 -14.99 -17.85 16.76
CA LEU A 106 -14.30 -18.50 17.88
C LEU A 106 -14.75 -17.95 19.25
N GLY A 107 -15.70 -17.01 19.29
CA GLY A 107 -16.21 -16.41 20.52
C GLY A 107 -15.46 -15.15 20.99
N TYR A 108 -14.51 -14.62 20.22
CA TYR A 108 -13.85 -13.36 20.54
C TYR A 108 -14.80 -12.18 20.41
N TYR A 109 -14.73 -11.27 21.37
CA TYR A 109 -15.32 -9.95 21.25
C TYR A 109 -14.41 -9.02 20.45
N CYS A 110 -14.85 -8.59 19.26
CA CYS A 110 -13.98 -7.87 18.32
C CYS A 110 -14.36 -6.39 18.20
N THR A 111 -13.43 -5.49 18.48
CA THR A 111 -13.66 -4.03 18.40
C THR A 111 -12.67 -3.30 17.51
N ASN A 112 -13.17 -2.25 16.84
CA ASN A 112 -12.36 -1.31 16.06
C ASN A 112 -12.62 0.14 16.49
N ASN A 113 -11.60 0.82 16.99
CA ASN A 113 -11.66 2.22 17.42
C ASN A 113 -10.71 3.09 16.60
N SER A 114 -11.17 3.88 15.63
CA SER A 114 -12.48 3.84 14.98
C SER A 114 -12.40 3.76 13.45
N LYS A 115 -11.21 4.01 12.89
CA LYS A 115 -11.01 4.14 11.45
C LYS A 115 -10.89 2.75 10.82
N LYS A 116 -11.68 2.53 9.76
CA LYS A 116 -11.62 1.33 8.92
C LYS A 116 -10.82 1.62 7.66
N ASP A 117 -11.38 2.53 6.86
CA ASP A 117 -10.81 2.96 5.58
C ASP A 117 -10.52 1.76 4.66
N TYR A 118 -11.38 0.76 4.60
CA TYR A 118 -11.18 -0.39 3.70
C TYR A 118 -11.66 -0.05 2.28
N ASN A 119 -10.96 -0.57 1.26
CA ASN A 119 -11.43 -0.57 -0.13
C ASN A 119 -12.27 -1.81 -0.45
N LEU A 120 -12.95 -2.36 0.56
CA LEU A 120 -13.80 -3.54 0.47
C LEU A 120 -15.19 -3.22 0.98
N GLU A 121 -16.20 -3.82 0.35
CA GLU A 121 -17.55 -3.86 0.91
C GLU A 121 -17.56 -4.70 2.19
N GLU A 122 -18.10 -4.12 3.26
CA GLU A 122 -18.35 -4.88 4.49
C GLU A 122 -19.65 -5.66 4.36
N ARG A 123 -19.57 -6.99 4.35
CA ARG A 123 -20.74 -7.89 4.28
C ARG A 123 -20.97 -8.59 5.61
N GLY A 124 -22.22 -8.53 6.09
CA GLY A 124 -22.62 -9.08 7.38
C GLY A 124 -22.01 -8.32 8.57
N LYS A 125 -22.00 -8.96 9.74
CA LYS A 125 -21.45 -8.36 10.97
C LYS A 125 -19.94 -8.63 11.07
N VAL A 126 -19.12 -7.67 10.61
CA VAL A 126 -17.65 -7.73 10.70
C VAL A 126 -17.18 -7.58 12.15
N TRP A 127 -17.55 -6.48 12.80
CA TRP A 127 -17.15 -6.14 14.18
C TRP A 127 -18.30 -6.32 15.17
N ASP A 128 -18.00 -6.58 16.45
CA ASP A 128 -19.01 -6.42 17.50
C ASP A 128 -19.28 -4.95 17.78
N GLU A 129 -18.22 -4.14 17.84
CA GLU A 129 -18.31 -2.69 17.88
C GLU A 129 -17.27 -2.04 16.96
N SER A 130 -17.69 -1.02 16.19
CA SER A 130 -16.76 -0.19 15.43
C SER A 130 -17.18 1.26 15.50
N SER A 131 -16.57 2.03 16.40
CA SER A 131 -16.87 3.44 16.62
C SER A 131 -15.76 4.08 17.45
N ARG A 132 -15.80 5.41 17.63
CA ARG A 132 -14.89 6.12 18.54
C ARG A 132 -15.04 5.71 20.01
N LYS A 133 -16.11 4.99 20.35
CA LYS A 133 -16.39 4.47 21.69
C LYS A 133 -16.15 2.96 21.81
N ALA A 134 -15.83 2.29 20.70
CA ALA A 134 -15.64 0.85 20.70
C ALA A 134 -14.45 0.49 21.59
N HIS A 135 -14.65 -0.47 22.48
CA HIS A 135 -13.65 -0.82 23.48
C HIS A 135 -13.79 -2.29 23.91
N TRP A 136 -12.68 -2.98 24.13
CA TRP A 136 -12.68 -4.36 24.65
C TRP A 136 -13.28 -4.50 26.06
N LYS A 137 -13.55 -3.39 26.75
CA LYS A 137 -14.13 -3.36 28.10
C LYS A 137 -15.63 -3.72 28.09
N ASN A 138 -16.27 -3.66 26.92
CA ASN A 138 -17.69 -3.96 26.73
C ASN A 138 -17.98 -5.45 26.50
N ARG A 139 -16.97 -6.32 26.59
CA ARG A 139 -17.11 -7.78 26.45
C ARG A 139 -17.75 -8.43 27.68
N GLU A 140 -18.26 -9.65 27.51
CA GLU A 140 -18.75 -10.44 28.65
C GLU A 140 -17.60 -10.87 29.58
N PRO A 141 -17.84 -11.04 30.90
CA PRO A 141 -16.81 -11.51 31.83
C PRO A 141 -16.17 -12.84 31.37
N GLY A 142 -14.84 -12.88 31.31
CA GLY A 142 -14.08 -14.05 30.87
C GLY A 142 -14.05 -14.27 29.35
N GLN A 143 -14.75 -13.47 28.56
CA GLN A 143 -14.69 -13.54 27.11
C GLN A 143 -13.32 -13.01 26.60
N PRO A 144 -12.63 -13.71 25.68
CA PRO A 144 -11.43 -13.17 25.07
C PRO A 144 -11.78 -12.03 24.11
N PHE A 145 -10.88 -11.05 23.95
CA PHE A 145 -11.08 -9.94 23.03
C PHE A 145 -10.00 -9.82 21.96
N PHE A 146 -10.42 -9.28 20.82
CA PHE A 146 -9.54 -8.62 19.87
C PHE A 146 -9.94 -7.16 19.80
N ALA A 147 -8.99 -6.25 20.03
CA ALA A 147 -9.24 -4.82 19.91
C ALA A 147 -8.16 -4.17 19.06
N ILE A 148 -8.60 -3.35 18.10
CA ILE A 148 -7.71 -2.46 17.36
C ILE A 148 -8.03 -1.00 17.70
N PHE A 149 -7.02 -0.28 18.18
CA PHE A 149 -7.05 1.17 18.35
C PHE A 149 -6.24 1.83 17.23
N ASN A 150 -6.78 2.88 16.62
CA ASN A 150 -6.22 3.57 15.47
C ASN A 150 -5.97 5.03 15.82
N ILE A 151 -4.72 5.36 16.10
CA ILE A 151 -4.27 6.69 16.52
C ILE A 151 -3.98 7.54 15.27
N THR A 152 -4.77 8.60 15.07
CA THR A 152 -4.71 9.47 13.87
C THR A 152 -3.87 10.74 14.07
N ILE A 153 -3.12 10.81 15.17
CA ILE A 153 -2.41 12.01 15.64
C ILE A 153 -1.27 12.43 14.70
N SER A 154 -0.60 11.48 14.06
CA SER A 154 0.53 11.75 13.15
C SER A 154 0.16 11.75 11.65
N HIS A 155 -1.12 11.61 11.32
CA HIS A 155 -1.61 11.70 9.94
C HIS A 155 -1.17 13.00 9.24
N GLU A 156 -0.94 12.98 7.92
CA GLU A 156 -0.40 14.10 7.13
C GLU A 156 -1.15 15.45 7.34
N SER A 157 -2.43 15.37 7.68
CA SER A 157 -3.26 16.55 7.99
C SER A 157 -2.84 17.27 9.28
N GLN A 158 -2.24 16.58 10.23
CA GLN A 158 -1.74 17.15 11.48
C GLN A 158 -0.34 17.76 11.31
N ILE A 159 0.46 17.25 10.36
CA ILE A 159 1.81 17.77 10.04
C ILE A 159 1.72 19.18 9.43
N ARG A 160 0.70 19.41 8.60
CA ARG A 160 0.49 20.71 7.92
C ARG A 160 -0.37 21.71 8.70
N ARG A 161 -0.85 21.36 9.90
CA ARG A 161 -1.70 22.25 10.70
C ARG A 161 -0.88 23.40 11.28
N ARG A 162 -1.42 24.61 11.21
CA ARG A 162 -0.84 25.83 11.78
C ARG A 162 -1.89 26.63 12.59
N PRO A 163 -1.49 27.42 13.61
CA PRO A 163 -0.13 27.49 14.18
C PRO A 163 0.24 26.17 14.88
N HIS A 164 1.54 25.90 14.99
CA HIS A 164 2.09 24.76 15.74
C HIS A 164 3.18 25.26 16.68
N LYS A 165 3.19 24.75 17.91
CA LYS A 165 4.23 25.06 18.89
C LYS A 165 5.25 23.92 18.87
N ALA A 166 6.42 24.18 18.30
CA ALA A 166 7.49 23.19 18.21
C ALA A 166 7.93 22.73 19.60
N VAL A 167 8.07 21.41 19.78
CA VAL A 167 8.72 20.79 20.94
C VAL A 167 10.14 20.38 20.59
N HIS A 168 10.31 19.69 19.45
CA HIS A 168 11.63 19.40 18.91
C HIS A 168 12.19 20.59 18.12
N ASP A 169 13.51 20.78 18.18
CA ASP A 169 14.23 21.85 17.50
C ASP A 169 14.38 21.55 15.99
N PRO A 170 13.73 22.32 15.08
CA PRO A 170 13.81 22.09 13.64
C PRO A 170 15.24 22.18 13.07
N ALA A 171 16.18 22.82 13.76
CA ALA A 171 17.57 22.86 13.32
C ALA A 171 18.27 21.50 13.42
N LYS A 172 17.76 20.57 14.25
CA LYS A 172 18.39 19.27 14.53
C LYS A 172 17.80 18.11 13.73
N VAL A 173 16.64 18.31 13.09
CA VAL A 173 15.99 17.24 12.34
C VAL A 173 16.79 16.85 11.10
N ARG A 174 16.83 15.55 10.80
CA ARG A 174 17.38 15.01 9.55
C ARG A 174 16.43 15.33 8.40
N ILE A 175 16.96 15.91 7.33
CA ILE A 175 16.23 16.11 6.07
C ILE A 175 16.66 15.02 5.08
N PRO A 176 15.73 14.20 4.54
CA PRO A 176 16.06 13.26 3.48
C PRO A 176 16.65 13.99 2.27
N SER A 177 17.64 13.38 1.62
CA SER A 177 18.43 14.00 0.54
C SER A 177 17.60 14.47 -0.66
N TYR A 178 16.42 13.87 -0.88
CA TYR A 178 15.49 14.27 -1.94
C TYR A 178 14.69 15.54 -1.61
N HIS A 179 14.61 15.97 -0.35
CA HIS A 179 13.93 17.22 0.00
C HIS A 179 14.89 18.42 -0.02
N PRO A 180 14.42 19.62 -0.40
CA PRO A 180 15.19 20.85 -0.19
C PRO A 180 15.26 21.20 1.29
N ASP A 181 16.43 21.64 1.74
CA ASP A 181 16.66 22.03 3.13
C ASP A 181 16.24 23.48 3.36
N THR A 182 14.93 23.70 3.55
CA THR A 182 14.34 25.01 3.85
C THR A 182 13.73 25.05 5.26
N PRO A 183 13.50 26.25 5.83
CA PRO A 183 12.83 26.38 7.12
C PRO A 183 11.45 25.68 7.17
N GLU A 184 10.67 25.74 6.09
CA GLU A 184 9.36 25.09 5.98
C GLU A 184 9.48 23.56 6.04
N VAL A 185 10.46 23.00 5.33
CA VAL A 185 10.71 21.56 5.31
C VAL A 185 11.18 21.06 6.68
N ARG A 186 12.13 21.76 7.30
CA ARG A 186 12.58 21.48 8.67
C ARG A 186 11.44 21.55 9.68
N GLN A 187 10.57 22.56 9.55
CA GLN A 187 9.42 22.71 10.43
C GLN A 187 8.43 21.54 10.28
N ASP A 188 8.09 21.13 9.06
CA ASP A 188 7.18 20.00 8.84
C ASP A 188 7.76 18.69 9.40
N TRP A 189 9.05 18.41 9.19
CA TRP A 189 9.70 17.23 9.77
C TRP A 189 9.76 17.29 11.31
N ALA A 190 10.10 18.42 11.91
CA ALA A 190 10.09 18.56 13.37
C ALA A 190 8.68 18.41 13.95
N GLN A 191 7.67 18.99 13.29
CA GLN A 191 6.28 18.85 13.69
C GLN A 191 5.79 17.39 13.57
N TYR A 192 6.26 16.64 12.58
CA TYR A 192 6.01 15.20 12.51
C TYR A 192 6.52 14.48 13.77
N HIS A 193 7.75 14.75 14.22
CA HIS A 193 8.29 14.18 15.48
C HIS A 193 7.52 14.62 16.74
N ASP A 194 7.06 15.87 16.79
CA ASP A 194 6.15 16.32 17.86
C ASP A 194 4.87 15.48 17.88
N LYS A 195 4.29 15.20 16.70
CA LYS A 195 3.11 14.32 16.58
C LYS A 195 3.39 12.86 16.88
N MET A 196 4.61 12.37 16.62
CA MET A 196 5.04 11.05 17.09
C MET A 196 5.06 10.97 18.62
N SER A 197 5.49 12.03 19.30
CA SER A 197 5.53 12.07 20.77
C SER A 197 4.12 12.12 21.39
N GLU A 198 3.21 12.89 20.78
CA GLU A 198 1.79 12.90 21.16
C GLU A 198 1.13 11.52 20.93
N MET A 199 1.46 10.87 19.81
CA MET A 199 0.96 9.52 19.48
C MET A 199 1.48 8.46 20.45
N ASP A 200 2.76 8.53 20.83
CA ASP A 200 3.37 7.64 21.83
C ASP A 200 2.66 7.74 23.19
N ALA A 201 2.33 8.97 23.64
CA ALA A 201 1.58 9.17 24.87
C ALA A 201 0.20 8.48 24.83
N THR A 202 -0.53 8.61 23.72
CA THR A 202 -1.82 7.90 23.53
C THR A 202 -1.64 6.38 23.47
N ALA A 203 -0.57 5.87 22.87
CA ALA A 203 -0.26 4.44 22.93
C ALA A 203 -0.01 3.98 24.39
N GLY A 204 0.70 4.81 25.17
CA GLY A 204 0.94 4.62 26.60
C GLY A 204 -0.35 4.52 27.43
N GLU A 205 -1.37 5.33 27.11
CA GLU A 205 -2.69 5.27 27.75
C GLU A 205 -3.33 3.89 27.56
N TYR A 206 -3.39 3.37 26.32
CA TYR A 206 -3.96 2.05 26.07
C TYR A 206 -3.19 0.90 26.74
N LEU A 207 -1.86 1.00 26.78
CA LEU A 207 -1.02 0.03 27.50
C LEU A 207 -1.26 0.10 29.01
N HIS A 208 -1.45 1.30 29.56
CA HIS A 208 -1.78 1.49 30.97
C HIS A 208 -3.15 0.90 31.32
N GLU A 209 -4.14 1.07 30.45
CA GLU A 209 -5.48 0.51 30.67
C GLU A 209 -5.49 -1.03 30.78
N LEU A 210 -4.62 -1.74 30.05
CA LEU A 210 -4.46 -3.19 30.22
C LEU A 210 -3.97 -3.55 31.63
N ARG A 211 -3.00 -2.78 32.15
CA ARG A 211 -2.44 -2.96 33.49
C ARG A 211 -3.48 -2.70 34.57
N GLU A 212 -4.19 -1.57 34.47
CA GLU A 212 -5.23 -1.22 35.44
C GLU A 212 -6.36 -2.24 35.50
N ALA A 213 -6.70 -2.84 34.34
CA ALA A 213 -7.72 -3.89 34.27
C ALA A 213 -7.20 -5.28 34.68
N GLY A 214 -5.91 -5.44 34.97
CA GLY A 214 -5.30 -6.71 35.37
C GLY A 214 -5.31 -7.78 34.27
N VAL A 215 -5.30 -7.38 32.99
CA VAL A 215 -5.32 -8.30 31.83
C VAL A 215 -4.06 -8.23 30.97
N GLU A 216 -3.02 -7.50 31.41
CA GLU A 216 -1.75 -7.35 30.68
C GLU A 216 -1.09 -8.72 30.42
N ASP A 217 -0.97 -9.57 31.45
CA ASP A 217 -0.39 -10.92 31.33
C ASP A 217 -1.24 -11.88 30.48
N ASP A 218 -2.49 -11.50 30.21
CA ASP A 218 -3.42 -12.25 29.37
C ASP A 218 -3.47 -11.73 27.92
N THR A 219 -2.68 -10.71 27.56
CA THR A 219 -2.82 -10.00 26.28
C THR A 219 -1.53 -9.98 25.45
N VAL A 220 -1.58 -10.51 24.23
CA VAL A 220 -0.54 -10.27 23.22
C VAL A 220 -0.77 -8.89 22.60
N VAL A 221 0.27 -8.04 22.64
CA VAL A 221 0.19 -6.66 22.17
C VAL A 221 1.04 -6.46 20.93
N PHE A 222 0.44 -5.85 19.91
CA PHE A 222 1.10 -5.39 18.70
C PHE A 222 1.02 -3.86 18.66
N TYR A 223 2.14 -3.22 18.36
CA TYR A 223 2.18 -1.85 17.90
C TYR A 223 2.70 -1.79 16.47
N TYR A 224 2.03 -1.06 15.57
CA TYR A 224 2.55 -0.81 14.22
C TYR A 224 2.01 0.46 13.55
N GLY A 225 2.75 1.02 12.58
CA GLY A 225 2.28 2.09 11.69
C GLY A 225 1.55 1.53 10.46
N ASP A 226 0.56 2.23 9.90
CA ASP A 226 -0.21 1.74 8.73
C ASP A 226 0.54 1.80 7.39
N HIS A 227 1.37 2.81 7.22
CA HIS A 227 2.39 2.96 6.18
C HIS A 227 3.40 4.04 6.62
N GLY A 228 4.40 4.34 5.80
CA GLY A 228 5.44 5.33 6.10
C GLY A 228 4.92 6.76 6.32
N SER A 229 5.83 7.68 6.66
CA SER A 229 5.49 9.05 7.11
C SER A 229 4.54 9.80 6.16
N GLY A 230 3.71 10.69 6.70
CA GLY A 230 2.80 11.55 5.92
C GLY A 230 3.49 12.60 5.04
N MET A 231 4.83 12.66 5.09
CA MET A 231 5.65 13.56 4.29
C MET A 231 5.58 13.24 2.79
N PRO A 232 5.75 14.24 1.91
CA PRO A 232 5.80 14.03 0.47
C PRO A 232 6.89 13.01 0.08
N ARG A 233 6.65 12.25 -0.99
CA ARG A 233 7.48 11.12 -1.46
C ARG A 233 7.57 9.91 -0.52
N SER A 234 7.26 10.04 0.77
CA SER A 234 7.00 8.88 1.64
C SER A 234 5.58 8.36 1.37
N LYS A 235 4.56 9.11 1.79
CA LYS A 235 3.17 8.75 1.49
C LYS A 235 2.93 8.77 -0.02
N ARG A 236 2.08 7.83 -0.47
CA ARG A 236 1.67 7.55 -1.85
C ARG A 236 2.73 6.83 -2.69
N TRP A 237 3.99 6.73 -2.28
CA TRP A 237 5.05 6.11 -3.08
C TRP A 237 5.59 4.81 -2.46
N PRO A 238 5.71 3.72 -3.24
CA PRO A 238 6.11 2.40 -2.72
C PRO A 238 7.64 2.28 -2.56
N TYR A 239 8.28 3.35 -2.08
CA TYR A 239 9.67 3.37 -1.62
C TYR A 239 9.75 2.81 -0.19
N ASN A 240 10.96 2.51 0.28
CA ASN A 240 11.20 2.13 1.66
C ASN A 240 10.68 3.19 2.64
N SER A 241 10.83 4.48 2.31
CA SER A 241 10.27 5.60 3.10
C SER A 241 8.74 5.60 3.21
N GLY A 242 8.04 5.00 2.24
CA GLY A 242 6.57 4.92 2.20
C GLY A 242 5.99 3.62 2.71
N LEU A 243 6.78 2.54 2.73
CA LEU A 243 6.30 1.19 3.06
C LEU A 243 6.91 0.62 4.35
N ARG A 244 8.11 1.03 4.77
CA ARG A 244 8.68 0.57 6.05
C ARG A 244 7.93 1.18 7.22
N VAL A 245 7.44 0.33 8.09
CA VAL A 245 6.65 0.68 9.27
C VAL A 245 7.33 0.12 10.52
N PRO A 246 7.12 0.73 11.70
CA PRO A 246 7.50 0.09 12.94
C PRO A 246 6.56 -1.10 13.20
N LEU A 247 7.08 -2.17 13.77
CA LEU A 247 6.33 -3.27 14.38
C LEU A 247 7.02 -3.71 15.67
N ILE A 248 6.28 -3.65 16.77
CA ILE A 248 6.71 -4.15 18.09
C ILE A 248 5.67 -5.17 18.53
N VAL A 249 6.12 -6.36 18.94
CA VAL A 249 5.24 -7.42 19.44
C VAL A 249 5.66 -7.81 20.84
N HIS A 250 4.76 -7.69 21.81
CA HIS A 250 4.94 -8.18 23.16
C HIS A 250 4.07 -9.43 23.37
N VAL A 251 4.73 -10.54 23.66
CA VAL A 251 4.11 -11.80 24.06
C VAL A 251 4.35 -12.01 25.56
N PRO A 252 3.31 -12.06 26.40
CA PRO A 252 3.45 -12.37 27.82
C PRO A 252 4.02 -13.77 28.06
N GLU A 253 4.70 -13.99 29.19
CA GLU A 253 5.32 -15.28 29.51
C GLU A 253 4.31 -16.44 29.47
N LYS A 254 3.05 -16.19 29.88
CA LYS A 254 1.93 -17.15 29.80
C LYS A 254 1.75 -17.73 28.39
N TYR A 255 1.95 -16.92 27.34
CA TYR A 255 1.75 -17.29 25.95
C TYR A 255 3.05 -17.40 25.15
N LYS A 256 4.20 -17.53 25.82
CA LYS A 256 5.51 -17.64 25.16
C LYS A 256 5.59 -18.79 24.15
N HIS A 257 4.81 -19.84 24.34
CA HIS A 257 4.69 -20.95 23.39
C HIS A 257 4.04 -20.56 22.04
N LEU A 258 3.39 -19.40 21.95
CA LEU A 258 2.85 -18.80 20.72
C LEU A 258 3.80 -17.78 20.09
N ALA A 259 4.89 -17.41 20.79
CA ALA A 259 5.87 -16.47 20.28
C ALA A 259 6.59 -17.07 19.05
N PRO A 260 7.06 -16.24 18.11
CA PRO A 260 7.84 -16.74 16.99
C PRO A 260 9.13 -17.42 17.48
N SER A 261 9.67 -18.32 16.67
CA SER A 261 10.89 -19.07 16.98
C SER A 261 12.14 -18.20 17.30
N ASP A 262 12.20 -16.98 16.79
CA ASP A 262 13.24 -15.98 17.03
C ASP A 262 12.87 -14.94 18.12
N TYR A 263 11.84 -15.20 18.93
CA TYR A 263 11.42 -14.27 19.97
C TYR A 263 12.44 -14.13 21.10
N GLN A 264 12.96 -12.91 21.25
CA GLN A 264 13.76 -12.48 22.38
C GLN A 264 13.15 -11.19 22.96
N ALA A 265 12.65 -11.25 24.19
CA ALA A 265 12.15 -10.06 24.88
C ALA A 265 13.27 -9.02 25.07
N GLY A 266 12.97 -7.77 24.73
CA GLY A 266 13.93 -6.67 24.68
C GLY A 266 14.91 -6.73 23.51
N GLY A 267 14.73 -7.69 22.59
CA GLY A 267 15.58 -7.86 21.41
C GLY A 267 14.95 -7.33 20.13
N ASP A 268 15.65 -7.55 19.03
CA ASP A 268 15.17 -7.27 17.68
C ASP A 268 15.38 -8.47 16.75
N THR A 269 14.65 -8.46 15.63
CA THR A 269 14.78 -9.44 14.55
C THR A 269 14.86 -8.74 13.19
N ASP A 270 15.66 -9.32 12.30
CA ASP A 270 15.76 -8.89 10.91
C ASP A 270 14.80 -9.65 9.97
N ARG A 271 13.93 -10.52 10.52
CA ARG A 271 12.88 -11.25 9.79
C ARG A 271 12.02 -10.27 8.98
N LEU A 272 11.76 -10.62 7.72
CA LEU A 272 10.82 -9.89 6.88
C LEU A 272 9.39 -10.20 7.34
N VAL A 273 8.61 -9.16 7.69
CA VAL A 273 7.19 -9.28 8.04
C VAL A 273 6.36 -8.23 7.28
N GLY A 274 5.44 -8.67 6.45
CA GLY A 274 4.55 -7.80 5.69
C GLY A 274 3.17 -7.65 6.33
N PHE A 275 2.42 -6.62 5.92
CA PHE A 275 0.98 -6.52 6.25
C PHE A 275 0.17 -7.70 5.76
N ILE A 276 0.62 -8.36 4.69
CA ILE A 276 0.00 -9.58 4.18
C ILE A 276 0.04 -10.73 5.21
N ASP A 277 1.03 -10.73 6.10
CA ASP A 277 1.28 -11.77 7.09
C ASP A 277 0.48 -11.58 8.38
N MET A 278 -0.10 -10.39 8.60
CA MET A 278 -0.75 -10.03 9.87
C MET A 278 -2.05 -10.80 10.12
N ALA A 279 -2.92 -10.91 9.12
CA ALA A 279 -4.17 -11.68 9.23
C ALA A 279 -3.92 -13.20 9.46
N PRO A 280 -3.08 -13.90 8.67
CA PRO A 280 -2.78 -15.31 8.93
C PRO A 280 -2.08 -15.50 10.28
N THR A 281 -1.20 -14.57 10.69
CA THR A 281 -0.60 -14.59 12.03
C THR A 281 -1.64 -14.47 13.13
N LEU A 282 -2.62 -13.57 12.99
CA LEU A 282 -3.70 -13.42 13.96
C LEU A 282 -4.50 -14.73 14.12
N LEU A 283 -4.85 -15.38 13.01
CA LEU A 283 -5.56 -16.66 13.02
C LEU A 283 -4.71 -17.77 13.67
N SER A 284 -3.41 -17.78 13.37
CA SER A 284 -2.45 -18.71 13.95
C SER A 284 -2.33 -18.61 15.47
N ILE A 285 -2.29 -17.38 16.00
CA ILE A 285 -2.25 -17.12 17.45
C ILE A 285 -3.50 -17.65 18.15
N VAL A 286 -4.68 -17.47 17.55
CA VAL A 286 -5.95 -17.95 18.14
C VAL A 286 -6.23 -19.43 17.84
N GLY A 287 -5.27 -20.15 17.26
CA GLY A 287 -5.34 -21.59 17.00
C GLY A 287 -6.16 -22.00 15.77
N MET A 288 -6.54 -21.05 14.90
CA MET A 288 -7.24 -21.31 13.64
C MET A 288 -6.24 -21.42 12.49
N THR A 289 -6.34 -22.48 11.69
CA THR A 289 -5.54 -22.61 10.47
C THR A 289 -5.87 -21.46 9.51
N PRO A 290 -4.88 -20.67 9.06
CA PRO A 290 -5.12 -19.65 8.05
C PRO A 290 -5.76 -20.25 6.80
N PRO A 291 -6.85 -19.66 6.26
CA PRO A 291 -7.49 -20.15 5.03
C PRO A 291 -6.54 -20.09 3.82
N GLU A 292 -6.66 -21.07 2.91
CA GLU A 292 -5.81 -21.19 1.71
C GLU A 292 -5.83 -19.96 0.79
N HIS A 293 -6.86 -19.12 0.87
CA HIS A 293 -6.95 -17.92 0.04
C HIS A 293 -6.17 -16.72 0.60
N MET A 294 -5.71 -16.76 1.86
CA MET A 294 -4.82 -15.73 2.39
C MET A 294 -3.45 -15.89 1.73
N GLN A 295 -2.88 -14.79 1.26
CA GLN A 295 -1.65 -14.79 0.45
C GLN A 295 -0.39 -14.47 1.28
N GLY A 296 -0.53 -14.37 2.60
CA GLY A 296 0.57 -14.16 3.53
C GLY A 296 0.81 -15.38 4.41
N ASN A 297 1.89 -15.33 5.16
CA ASN A 297 2.35 -16.43 6.00
C ASN A 297 2.26 -16.03 7.47
N ALA A 298 1.78 -16.93 8.33
CA ALA A 298 1.80 -16.66 9.76
C ALA A 298 3.26 -16.67 10.25
N PHE A 299 3.75 -15.60 10.87
CA PHE A 299 5.12 -15.56 11.39
C PHE A 299 5.23 -15.96 12.86
N MET A 300 4.10 -16.20 13.54
CA MET A 300 4.05 -16.72 14.92
C MET A 300 2.73 -17.47 15.18
N GLY A 301 2.59 -18.07 16.35
CA GLY A 301 1.44 -18.88 16.74
C GLY A 301 1.52 -20.34 16.27
N ARG A 302 0.39 -21.06 16.38
CA ARG A 302 0.34 -22.52 16.17
C ARG A 302 0.73 -22.98 14.76
N TYR A 303 0.53 -22.12 13.76
CA TYR A 303 0.82 -22.40 12.35
C TYR A 303 1.92 -21.47 11.82
N GLU A 304 2.90 -21.11 12.65
CA GLU A 304 4.11 -20.39 12.19
C GLU A 304 4.70 -21.10 10.96
N ALA A 305 4.91 -20.32 9.91
CA ALA A 305 5.54 -20.73 8.66
C ALA A 305 7.00 -20.27 8.62
N ASP A 306 7.76 -20.84 7.68
CA ASP A 306 9.15 -20.45 7.46
C ASP A 306 9.26 -18.95 7.05
N PRO A 307 10.33 -18.26 7.47
CA PRO A 307 10.58 -16.88 7.06
C PRO A 307 10.58 -16.70 5.53
N VAL A 308 9.99 -15.60 5.07
CA VAL A 308 9.97 -15.25 3.64
C VAL A 308 11.24 -14.49 3.22
N ASP A 309 11.64 -14.67 1.96
CA ASP A 309 12.81 -14.00 1.37
C ASP A 309 12.50 -12.61 0.80
N TYR A 310 11.22 -12.34 0.50
CA TYR A 310 10.79 -11.12 -0.17
C TYR A 310 9.51 -10.54 0.40
N GLN A 311 9.38 -9.22 0.31
CA GLN A 311 8.15 -8.50 0.57
C GLN A 311 7.73 -7.72 -0.67
N PHE A 312 6.42 -7.51 -0.80
CA PHE A 312 5.81 -6.92 -1.99
C PHE A 312 4.98 -5.69 -1.65
N GLY A 313 5.09 -4.67 -2.49
CA GLY A 313 4.38 -3.42 -2.37
C GLY A 313 3.82 -2.96 -3.71
N PHE A 314 2.82 -2.09 -3.66
CA PHE A 314 2.18 -1.60 -4.86
C PHE A 314 1.67 -0.17 -4.69
N ARG A 315 1.46 0.49 -5.83
CA ARG A 315 0.68 1.72 -5.97
C ARG A 315 -0.23 1.58 -7.18
N GLY A 316 -1.51 1.90 -6.97
CA GLY A 316 -2.50 2.13 -8.01
C GLY A 316 -2.85 3.63 -8.11
N ARG A 317 -4.11 3.92 -8.39
CA ARG A 317 -4.63 5.30 -8.42
C ARG A 317 -4.65 5.91 -7.02
N MET A 318 -4.07 7.10 -6.91
CA MET A 318 -4.03 7.91 -5.70
C MET A 318 -4.89 9.15 -5.92
N ASP A 319 -6.03 9.23 -5.23
CA ASP A 319 -7.07 10.23 -5.48
C ASP A 319 -7.44 10.26 -6.97
N GLU A 320 -7.27 11.37 -7.69
CA GLU A 320 -7.59 11.49 -9.12
C GLU A 320 -6.48 11.00 -10.07
N ARG A 321 -5.30 10.59 -9.55
CA ARG A 321 -4.10 10.34 -10.36
C ARG A 321 -3.79 8.87 -10.54
N TYR A 322 -3.83 8.42 -11.79
CA TYR A 322 -3.46 7.07 -12.19
C TYR A 322 -1.94 6.87 -12.18
N ASP A 323 -1.53 5.72 -11.66
CA ASP A 323 -0.20 5.15 -11.81
C ASP A 323 -0.31 3.62 -11.65
N LEU A 324 0.71 2.90 -12.10
CA LEU A 324 0.85 1.46 -11.87
C LEU A 324 2.30 1.17 -11.53
N VAL A 325 2.55 0.99 -10.23
CA VAL A 325 3.89 0.74 -9.69
C VAL A 325 3.87 -0.49 -8.80
N ARG A 326 4.90 -1.31 -8.90
CA ARG A 326 5.14 -2.49 -8.06
C ARG A 326 6.53 -2.44 -7.46
N SER A 327 6.67 -2.87 -6.21
CA SER A 327 7.93 -2.92 -5.50
C SER A 327 8.16 -4.30 -4.90
N VAL A 328 9.40 -4.77 -4.96
CA VAL A 328 9.86 -5.99 -4.31
C VAL A 328 11.10 -5.67 -3.51
N ARG A 329 11.17 -6.11 -2.26
CA ARG A 329 12.40 -5.98 -1.46
C ARG A 329 12.83 -7.29 -0.85
N ASP A 330 14.13 -7.44 -0.63
CA ASP A 330 14.69 -8.36 0.34
C ASP A 330 15.19 -7.56 1.57
N LYS A 331 16.03 -8.17 2.41
CA LYS A 331 16.61 -7.50 3.59
C LYS A 331 17.44 -6.25 3.26
N ARG A 332 17.99 -6.13 2.04
CA ARG A 332 18.94 -5.06 1.67
C ARG A 332 18.47 -4.23 0.47
N TYR A 333 17.98 -4.86 -0.58
CA TYR A 333 17.66 -4.20 -1.83
C TYR A 333 16.16 -4.01 -1.98
N ILE A 334 15.78 -2.93 -2.65
CA ILE A 334 14.42 -2.71 -3.16
C ILE A 334 14.48 -2.47 -4.66
N TYR A 335 13.62 -3.18 -5.39
CA TYR A 335 13.38 -3.04 -6.81
C TYR A 335 11.99 -2.45 -7.03
N ILE A 336 11.87 -1.47 -7.92
CA ILE A 336 10.61 -0.82 -8.27
C ILE A 336 10.41 -0.88 -9.78
N ARG A 337 9.21 -1.29 -10.20
CA ARG A 337 8.78 -1.35 -11.60
C ARG A 337 7.70 -0.31 -11.84
N ASN A 338 8.01 0.67 -12.70
CA ASN A 338 7.05 1.68 -13.16
C ASN A 338 6.48 1.27 -14.52
N TYR A 339 5.18 1.00 -14.60
CA TYR A 339 4.52 0.71 -15.87
C TYR A 339 3.99 1.95 -16.60
N MET A 340 3.96 3.09 -15.91
CA MET A 340 3.64 4.40 -16.48
C MET A 340 4.82 5.38 -16.32
N PRO A 341 5.99 5.10 -16.94
CA PRO A 341 7.19 5.91 -16.78
C PRO A 341 7.08 7.33 -17.37
N HIS A 342 6.17 7.55 -18.31
CA HIS A 342 5.85 8.86 -18.90
C HIS A 342 5.10 9.82 -17.94
N ARG A 343 4.64 9.32 -16.78
CA ARG A 343 4.08 10.15 -15.72
C ARG A 343 5.19 10.52 -14.76
N ILE A 344 5.27 11.79 -14.37
CA ILE A 344 6.18 12.25 -13.33
C ILE A 344 5.88 11.60 -11.97
N TYR A 345 6.84 11.60 -11.03
CA TYR A 345 6.59 11.14 -9.66
C TYR A 345 5.57 12.06 -8.93
N GLY A 346 5.85 13.35 -8.91
CA GLY A 346 5.09 14.37 -8.20
C GLY A 346 3.86 14.87 -8.96
N GLN A 347 2.98 13.96 -9.40
CA GLN A 347 1.71 14.35 -10.01
C GLN A 347 0.92 15.28 -9.07
N TYR A 348 0.23 16.27 -9.64
CA TYR A 348 -0.56 17.20 -8.83
C TYR A 348 -1.75 16.48 -8.19
N ILE A 349 -1.69 16.32 -6.86
CA ILE A 349 -2.78 15.81 -6.02
C ILE A 349 -3.15 16.93 -5.06
N GLN A 350 -4.39 17.42 -5.14
CA GLN A 350 -4.83 18.61 -4.38
C GLN A 350 -4.55 18.48 -2.88
N TYR A 351 -4.74 17.28 -2.30
CA TYR A 351 -4.52 17.05 -0.87
C TYR A 351 -3.04 17.10 -0.49
N MET A 352 -2.15 16.53 -1.31
CA MET A 352 -0.70 16.56 -1.11
C MET A 352 -0.13 18.00 -1.17
N PHE A 353 -0.69 18.83 -2.05
CA PHE A 353 -0.30 20.23 -2.23
C PHE A 353 -0.74 21.17 -1.10
N GLN A 354 -1.52 20.70 -0.13
CA GLN A 354 -1.79 21.47 1.09
C GLN A 354 -0.61 21.47 2.06
N THR A 355 0.34 20.54 1.91
CA THR A 355 1.54 20.45 2.76
C THR A 355 2.56 21.52 2.35
N PRO A 356 3.05 22.37 3.28
CA PRO A 356 4.03 23.41 2.98
C PRO A 356 5.29 22.89 2.28
N THR A 357 5.85 21.77 2.74
CA THR A 357 6.98 21.07 2.09
C THR A 357 6.73 20.82 0.60
N THR A 358 5.57 20.29 0.22
CA THR A 358 5.24 20.04 -1.20
C THR A 358 5.29 21.32 -2.02
N ARG A 359 4.70 22.42 -1.51
CA ARG A 359 4.59 23.68 -2.24
C ARG A 359 5.95 24.35 -2.43
N VAL A 360 6.75 24.47 -1.38
CA VAL A 360 8.08 25.08 -1.48
C VAL A 360 8.99 24.24 -2.37
N TRP A 361 8.88 22.91 -2.28
CA TRP A 361 9.65 22.01 -3.14
C TRP A 361 9.29 22.17 -4.62
N LYS A 362 8.00 22.21 -4.95
CA LYS A 362 7.55 22.45 -6.34
C LYS A 362 7.94 23.84 -6.84
N GLN A 363 7.76 24.88 -6.01
CA GLN A 363 8.13 26.25 -6.37
C GLN A 363 9.63 26.35 -6.70
N MET A 364 10.49 25.77 -5.87
CA MET A 364 11.94 25.78 -6.11
C MET A 364 12.34 25.01 -7.37
N TYR A 365 11.62 23.94 -7.71
CA TYR A 365 11.82 23.22 -8.97
C TYR A 365 11.49 24.12 -10.17
N ASP A 366 10.33 24.78 -10.15
CA ASP A 366 9.87 25.66 -11.22
C ASP A 366 10.77 26.89 -11.42
N GLU A 367 11.39 27.36 -10.33
CA GLU A 367 12.37 28.45 -10.34
C GLU A 367 13.79 27.98 -10.73
N GLY A 368 14.01 26.69 -11.01
CA GLY A 368 15.32 26.15 -11.37
C GLY A 368 16.36 26.16 -10.25
N LYS A 369 15.92 26.17 -8.99
CA LYS A 369 16.80 26.31 -7.80
C LYS A 369 17.27 24.97 -7.21
N LEU A 370 16.65 23.86 -7.61
CA LEU A 370 16.99 22.53 -7.12
C LEU A 370 18.13 21.89 -7.91
N LYS A 371 18.79 20.93 -7.30
CA LYS A 371 19.78 20.04 -7.94
C LYS A 371 19.41 18.59 -7.65
N ALA A 372 19.91 17.66 -8.46
CA ALA A 372 19.82 16.24 -8.14
C ALA A 372 20.37 15.96 -6.71
N PRO A 373 19.68 15.12 -5.90
CA PRO A 373 18.49 14.34 -6.25
C PRO A 373 17.14 15.03 -6.02
N GLN A 374 17.12 16.30 -5.58
CA GLN A 374 15.90 17.03 -5.24
C GLN A 374 14.99 17.32 -6.43
N THR A 375 15.52 17.27 -7.66
CA THR A 375 14.72 17.48 -8.89
C THR A 375 13.90 16.24 -9.26
N TYR A 376 14.37 15.04 -8.92
CA TYR A 376 13.83 13.77 -9.42
C TYR A 376 12.32 13.62 -9.18
N PHE A 377 11.81 14.05 -8.03
CA PHE A 377 10.38 13.93 -7.73
C PHE A 377 9.48 14.73 -8.69
N TRP A 378 10.02 15.68 -9.45
CA TRP A 378 9.26 16.49 -10.40
C TRP A 378 9.54 16.11 -11.87
N GLU A 379 10.31 15.03 -12.07
CA GLU A 379 10.72 14.50 -13.38
C GLU A 379 9.94 13.22 -13.72
N GLU A 380 10.02 12.79 -14.99
CA GLU A 380 9.53 11.48 -15.43
C GLU A 380 10.31 10.33 -14.79
N LYS A 381 9.65 9.19 -14.67
CA LYS A 381 10.22 8.01 -14.01
C LYS A 381 10.97 7.14 -15.01
N PRO A 382 12.06 6.46 -14.61
CA PRO A 382 12.57 5.33 -15.36
C PRO A 382 11.58 4.17 -15.27
N ALA A 383 11.63 3.24 -16.23
CA ALA A 383 10.79 2.05 -16.19
C ALA A 383 11.17 1.10 -15.03
N GLU A 384 12.39 1.17 -14.54
CA GLU A 384 12.91 0.32 -13.46
C GLU A 384 13.80 1.13 -12.52
N GLU A 385 13.75 0.78 -11.25
CA GLU A 385 14.61 1.32 -10.21
C GLU A 385 15.13 0.19 -9.32
N LEU A 386 16.39 0.26 -8.90
CA LEU A 386 17.01 -0.66 -7.95
C LEU A 386 17.84 0.15 -6.97
N TYR A 387 17.60 -0.03 -5.67
CA TYR A 387 18.33 0.66 -4.61
C TYR A 387 18.89 -0.31 -3.60
N ASP A 388 20.03 0.06 -3.02
CA ASP A 388 20.70 -0.63 -1.92
C ASP A 388 20.46 0.16 -0.63
N LEU A 389 19.54 -0.31 0.22
CA LEU A 389 19.10 0.43 1.40
C LEU A 389 20.18 0.55 2.48
N GLU A 390 21.24 -0.25 2.41
CA GLU A 390 22.38 -0.19 3.35
C GLU A 390 23.26 1.04 3.07
N TYR A 391 23.46 1.37 1.79
CA TYR A 391 24.33 2.49 1.35
C TYR A 391 23.56 3.71 0.87
N ASP A 392 22.30 3.55 0.51
CA ASP A 392 21.41 4.58 -0.02
C ASP A 392 20.01 4.49 0.63
N PRO A 393 19.89 4.79 1.94
CA PRO A 393 18.63 4.67 2.67
C PRO A 393 17.54 5.66 2.20
N ASP A 394 17.92 6.71 1.48
CA ASP A 394 16.98 7.66 0.85
C ASP A 394 16.57 7.24 -0.56
N GLU A 395 17.14 6.18 -1.13
CA GLU A 395 16.80 5.65 -2.46
C GLU A 395 16.92 6.72 -3.56
N VAL A 396 18.07 7.38 -3.63
CA VAL A 396 18.36 8.45 -4.61
C VAL A 396 19.42 8.07 -5.66
N LYS A 397 20.05 6.90 -5.53
CA LYS A 397 21.04 6.36 -6.47
C LYS A 397 20.51 5.09 -7.14
N ASN A 398 19.84 5.26 -8.27
CA ASN A 398 19.31 4.13 -9.02
C ASN A 398 20.44 3.27 -9.62
N LEU A 399 20.46 1.98 -9.28
CA LEU A 399 21.50 0.99 -9.63
C LEU A 399 21.17 0.16 -10.88
N VAL A 400 20.09 0.44 -11.62
CA VAL A 400 19.68 -0.38 -12.78
C VAL A 400 20.75 -0.47 -13.87
N GLU A 401 21.54 0.58 -14.08
CA GLU A 401 22.64 0.61 -15.05
C GLU A 401 23.96 0.07 -14.48
N SER A 402 24.02 -0.25 -13.19
CA SER A 402 25.24 -0.66 -12.52
C SER A 402 25.70 -2.07 -12.95
N PRO A 403 26.89 -2.23 -13.56
CA PRO A 403 27.36 -3.54 -14.00
C PRO A 403 27.50 -4.55 -12.86
N SER A 404 27.87 -4.11 -11.65
CA SER A 404 28.03 -4.97 -10.48
C SER A 404 26.71 -5.49 -9.92
N HIS A 405 25.58 -4.83 -10.20
CA HIS A 405 24.26 -5.20 -9.68
C HIS A 405 23.38 -5.93 -10.68
N ARG A 406 23.90 -6.29 -11.87
CA ARG A 406 23.13 -6.97 -12.92
C ARG A 406 22.50 -8.29 -12.47
N SER A 407 23.18 -9.07 -11.64
CA SER A 407 22.66 -10.33 -11.09
C SER A 407 21.49 -10.08 -10.13
N VAL A 408 21.63 -9.07 -9.26
CA VAL A 408 20.59 -8.62 -8.32
C VAL A 408 19.36 -8.13 -9.09
N LEU A 409 19.54 -7.25 -10.07
CA LEU A 409 18.46 -6.76 -10.92
C LEU A 409 17.72 -7.91 -11.65
N LYS A 410 18.46 -8.85 -12.24
CA LYS A 410 17.87 -10.01 -12.93
C LYS A 410 17.08 -10.91 -11.97
N ARG A 411 17.53 -11.06 -10.71
CA ARG A 411 16.81 -11.80 -9.67
C ARG A 411 15.49 -11.10 -9.33
N PHE A 412 15.53 -9.81 -9.00
CA PHE A 412 14.32 -9.06 -8.64
C PHE A 412 13.29 -8.97 -9.76
N ARG A 413 13.72 -8.80 -11.02
CA ARG A 413 12.81 -8.89 -12.18
C ARG A 413 12.01 -10.19 -12.20
N LYS A 414 12.66 -11.33 -11.95
CA LYS A 414 12.01 -12.65 -11.92
C LYS A 414 11.04 -12.77 -10.74
N VAL A 415 11.46 -12.33 -9.55
CA VAL A 415 10.62 -12.38 -8.35
C VAL A 415 9.36 -11.52 -8.54
N HIS A 416 9.53 -10.31 -9.07
CA HIS A 416 8.43 -9.41 -9.42
C HIS A 416 7.47 -10.01 -10.45
N GLN A 417 7.99 -10.56 -11.55
CA GLN A 417 7.17 -11.22 -12.57
C GLN A 417 6.39 -12.41 -12.00
N HIS A 418 7.02 -13.22 -11.16
CA HIS A 418 6.38 -14.34 -10.51
C HIS A 418 5.21 -13.89 -9.64
N TRP A 419 5.43 -12.89 -8.78
CA TRP A 419 4.40 -12.37 -7.89
C TRP A 419 3.20 -11.77 -8.62
N VAL A 420 3.41 -11.01 -9.70
CA VAL A 420 2.32 -10.48 -10.55
C VAL A 420 1.43 -11.62 -11.08
N LEU A 421 2.05 -12.70 -11.56
CA LEU A 421 1.33 -13.85 -12.12
C LEU A 421 0.62 -14.67 -11.04
N GLU A 422 1.30 -14.93 -9.92
CA GLU A 422 0.78 -15.69 -8.78
C GLU A 422 -0.42 -15.00 -8.14
N THR A 423 -0.34 -13.69 -7.94
CA THR A 423 -1.44 -12.92 -7.32
C THR A 423 -2.58 -12.60 -8.29
N ARG A 424 -2.45 -12.96 -9.57
CA ARG A 424 -3.43 -12.60 -10.62
C ARG A 424 -3.76 -11.10 -10.59
N ASP A 425 -2.72 -10.28 -10.56
CA ASP A 425 -2.77 -8.83 -10.32
C ASP A 425 -3.70 -8.07 -11.29
N LEU A 426 -4.90 -7.72 -10.84
CA LEU A 426 -5.93 -7.01 -11.62
C LEU A 426 -5.54 -5.58 -12.00
N GLY A 427 -4.47 -5.02 -11.45
CA GLY A 427 -4.01 -3.67 -11.76
C GLY A 427 -3.52 -3.48 -13.20
N PHE A 428 -3.35 -4.58 -13.95
CA PHE A 428 -3.04 -4.52 -15.39
C PHE A 428 -4.27 -4.29 -16.28
N LEU A 429 -5.47 -4.24 -15.70
CA LEU A 429 -6.68 -3.77 -16.37
C LEU A 429 -6.90 -2.28 -16.12
N PRO A 430 -7.52 -1.55 -17.07
CA PRO A 430 -8.13 -0.27 -16.75
C PRO A 430 -9.15 -0.40 -15.62
N GLU A 431 -9.24 0.59 -14.73
CA GLU A 431 -9.97 0.47 -13.47
C GLU A 431 -11.43 0.05 -13.65
N GLY A 432 -12.18 0.64 -14.59
CA GLY A 432 -13.57 0.22 -14.81
C GLY A 432 -13.70 -1.19 -15.43
N GLU A 433 -12.68 -1.69 -16.15
CA GLU A 433 -12.72 -3.06 -16.67
C GLU A 433 -12.54 -4.12 -15.58
N ILE A 434 -11.89 -3.78 -14.45
CA ILE A 434 -11.83 -4.64 -13.25
C ILE A 434 -13.24 -5.01 -12.77
N HIS A 435 -14.18 -4.06 -12.89
CA HIS A 435 -15.56 -4.23 -12.46
C HIS A 435 -16.46 -4.77 -13.57
N ALA A 436 -16.23 -4.38 -14.83
CA ALA A 436 -17.14 -4.71 -15.94
C ALA A 436 -16.93 -6.11 -16.52
N ARG A 437 -15.69 -6.64 -16.55
CA ARG A 437 -15.39 -7.93 -17.21
C ARG A 437 -16.02 -9.14 -16.54
N GLY A 438 -16.28 -9.06 -15.23
CA GLY A 438 -16.75 -10.18 -14.42
C GLY A 438 -18.26 -10.44 -14.48
N GLY A 439 -19.05 -9.50 -15.00
CA GLY A 439 -20.51 -9.52 -14.86
C GLY A 439 -20.91 -9.57 -13.38
N ASP A 440 -21.57 -10.65 -12.97
CA ASP A 440 -22.00 -10.88 -11.57
C ASP A 440 -20.87 -11.39 -10.66
N LYS A 441 -19.71 -11.78 -11.22
CA LYS A 441 -18.56 -12.25 -10.43
C LYS A 441 -17.91 -11.08 -9.70
N THR A 442 -17.38 -11.35 -8.51
CA THR A 442 -16.49 -10.38 -7.86
C THR A 442 -15.20 -10.18 -8.66
N PRO A 443 -14.49 -9.05 -8.52
CA PRO A 443 -13.23 -8.84 -9.23
C PRO A 443 -12.20 -9.95 -8.98
N TYR A 444 -12.12 -10.47 -7.74
CA TYR A 444 -11.25 -11.60 -7.42
C TYR A 444 -11.61 -12.84 -8.24
N GLU A 445 -12.89 -13.23 -8.29
CA GLU A 445 -13.34 -14.40 -9.06
C GLU A 445 -13.12 -14.22 -10.56
N MET A 446 -13.31 -13.00 -11.08
CA MET A 446 -12.98 -12.66 -12.46
C MET A 446 -11.47 -12.80 -12.71
N GLY A 447 -10.62 -12.37 -11.78
CA GLY A 447 -9.17 -12.52 -11.87
C GLY A 447 -8.68 -13.97 -11.91
N GLN A 448 -9.46 -14.90 -11.37
CA GLN A 448 -9.17 -16.34 -11.47
C GLN A 448 -9.66 -16.98 -12.78
N ASP A 449 -10.50 -16.28 -13.55
CA ASP A 449 -11.10 -16.77 -14.78
C ASP A 449 -10.25 -16.42 -16.01
N ARG A 450 -9.46 -17.40 -16.48
CA ARG A 450 -8.58 -17.24 -17.65
C ARG A 450 -9.31 -16.88 -18.95
N ALA A 451 -10.61 -17.14 -19.06
CA ALA A 451 -11.38 -16.76 -20.25
C ALA A 451 -11.66 -15.26 -20.30
N ASN A 452 -11.89 -14.64 -19.14
CA ASN A 452 -12.18 -13.20 -19.03
C ASN A 452 -10.93 -12.37 -18.72
N TYR A 453 -9.87 -13.01 -18.23
CA TYR A 453 -8.62 -12.36 -17.85
C TYR A 453 -7.37 -13.15 -18.22
N ASN A 454 -6.85 -12.91 -19.42
CA ASN A 454 -5.57 -13.44 -19.88
C ASN A 454 -4.41 -12.56 -19.39
N LEU A 455 -4.13 -12.61 -18.07
CA LEU A 455 -3.06 -11.81 -17.47
C LEU A 455 -1.70 -12.06 -18.12
N GLU A 456 -1.38 -13.28 -18.55
CA GLU A 456 -0.09 -13.57 -19.19
C GLU A 456 0.15 -12.68 -20.43
N ALA A 457 -0.82 -12.63 -21.36
CA ALA A 457 -0.70 -11.83 -22.58
C ALA A 457 -0.80 -10.32 -22.29
N ILE A 458 -1.67 -9.91 -21.37
CA ILE A 458 -1.80 -8.51 -20.95
C ILE A 458 -0.50 -8.03 -20.31
N PHE A 459 0.09 -8.84 -19.43
CA PHE A 459 1.31 -8.51 -18.72
C PHE A 459 2.53 -8.48 -19.64
N GLU A 460 2.64 -9.39 -20.60
CA GLU A 460 3.67 -9.34 -21.64
C GLU A 460 3.58 -8.03 -22.42
N THR A 461 2.37 -7.63 -22.83
CA THR A 461 2.14 -6.36 -23.53
C THR A 461 2.48 -5.15 -22.66
N ALA A 462 2.12 -5.19 -21.37
CA ALA A 462 2.47 -4.15 -20.41
C ALA A 462 3.99 -4.00 -20.22
N GLN A 463 4.75 -5.11 -20.26
CA GLN A 463 6.21 -5.08 -20.19
C GLN A 463 6.82 -4.42 -21.42
N MET A 464 6.34 -4.76 -22.63
CA MET A 464 6.73 -4.11 -23.89
C MET A 464 6.39 -2.61 -23.89
N ALA A 465 5.18 -2.26 -23.42
CA ALA A 465 4.70 -0.89 -23.37
C ALA A 465 5.53 -0.01 -22.43
N ALA A 466 5.83 -0.52 -21.23
CA ALA A 466 6.64 0.16 -20.23
C ALA A 466 8.12 0.28 -20.63
N GLY A 467 8.62 -0.62 -21.50
CA GLY A 467 9.89 -0.44 -22.18
C GLY A 467 9.85 0.79 -23.10
N ARG A 468 10.89 1.62 -23.09
CA ARG A 468 11.04 2.76 -24.02
C ARG A 468 11.81 2.38 -25.30
N ASP A 469 12.07 1.09 -25.51
CA ASP A 469 12.83 0.59 -26.65
C ASP A 469 12.00 0.58 -27.94
N GLU A 470 12.67 0.79 -29.07
CA GLU A 470 12.05 0.75 -30.41
C GLU A 470 11.79 -0.69 -30.89
N VAL A 471 12.53 -1.68 -30.36
CA VAL A 471 12.41 -3.09 -30.76
C VAL A 471 11.01 -3.64 -30.48
N SER A 472 10.33 -3.12 -29.46
CA SER A 472 8.96 -3.52 -29.11
C SER A 472 7.85 -2.87 -29.96
N ILE A 473 8.16 -1.91 -30.85
CA ILE A 473 7.14 -1.22 -31.67
C ILE A 473 6.27 -2.18 -32.50
N PRO A 474 6.82 -3.18 -33.21
CA PRO A 474 5.99 -4.14 -33.96
C PRO A 474 5.00 -4.88 -33.07
N GLY A 475 5.42 -5.31 -31.87
CA GLY A 475 4.55 -5.97 -30.89
C GLY A 475 3.42 -5.06 -30.40
N LEU A 476 3.68 -3.76 -30.23
CA LEU A 476 2.64 -2.79 -29.84
C LEU A 476 1.64 -2.51 -30.98
N LEU A 477 2.10 -2.50 -32.24
CA LEU A 477 1.20 -2.39 -33.40
C LEU A 477 0.29 -3.62 -33.52
N ASP A 478 0.78 -4.80 -33.19
CA ASP A 478 -0.03 -6.01 -33.16
C ASP A 478 -0.99 -6.02 -31.96
N ALA A 479 -0.53 -5.53 -30.81
CA ALA A 479 -1.39 -5.36 -29.63
C ALA A 479 -2.61 -4.46 -29.90
N LEU A 480 -2.46 -3.39 -30.69
CA LEU A 480 -3.58 -2.52 -31.09
C LEU A 480 -4.66 -3.24 -31.93
N LYS A 481 -4.38 -4.41 -32.49
CA LYS A 481 -5.33 -5.21 -33.30
C LYS A 481 -5.98 -6.35 -32.51
N SER A 482 -5.62 -6.51 -31.24
CA SER A 482 -6.12 -7.59 -30.37
C SER A 482 -7.63 -7.49 -30.14
N ASP A 483 -8.31 -8.63 -30.02
CA ASP A 483 -9.71 -8.69 -29.61
C ASP A 483 -9.90 -8.28 -28.14
N ASP A 484 -8.88 -8.48 -27.29
CA ASP A 484 -8.89 -8.05 -25.88
C ASP A 484 -8.55 -6.56 -25.74
N SER A 485 -9.46 -5.78 -25.14
CA SER A 485 -9.32 -4.33 -24.93
C SER A 485 -8.16 -3.94 -24.02
N ALA A 486 -7.75 -4.77 -23.06
CA ALA A 486 -6.62 -4.49 -22.18
C ALA A 486 -5.29 -4.62 -22.92
N ILE A 487 -5.19 -5.55 -23.88
CA ILE A 487 -4.01 -5.65 -24.76
C ILE A 487 -3.94 -4.40 -25.65
N ARG A 488 -5.06 -3.96 -26.24
CA ARG A 488 -5.11 -2.70 -27.01
C ARG A 488 -4.76 -1.48 -26.15
N TYR A 489 -5.23 -1.45 -24.90
CA TYR A 489 -4.91 -0.40 -23.92
C TYR A 489 -3.39 -0.29 -23.72
N TRP A 490 -2.71 -1.41 -23.46
CA TRP A 490 -1.25 -1.40 -23.31
C TRP A 490 -0.53 -1.08 -24.62
N GLY A 491 -1.07 -1.49 -25.77
CA GLY A 491 -0.59 -1.09 -27.09
C GLY A 491 -0.58 0.44 -27.27
N ALA A 492 -1.71 1.10 -27.02
CA ALA A 492 -1.84 2.56 -27.12
C ALA A 492 -0.95 3.28 -26.09
N LEU A 493 -0.92 2.80 -24.85
CA LEU A 493 -0.07 3.34 -23.79
C LEU A 493 1.42 3.22 -24.14
N GLY A 494 1.84 2.15 -24.81
CA GLY A 494 3.22 1.96 -25.25
C GLY A 494 3.70 3.04 -26.24
N PHE A 495 2.81 3.54 -27.11
CA PHE A 495 3.11 4.68 -27.98
C PHE A 495 3.17 5.99 -27.21
N LEU A 496 2.21 6.23 -26.32
CA LEU A 496 2.22 7.41 -25.43
C LEU A 496 3.52 7.49 -24.62
N ILE A 497 3.99 6.34 -24.10
CA ILE A 497 5.24 6.24 -23.33
C ILE A 497 6.48 6.61 -24.14
N ARG A 498 6.53 6.24 -25.42
CA ARG A 498 7.67 6.52 -26.31
C ARG A 498 7.69 7.96 -26.84
N GLY A 499 6.57 8.67 -26.70
CA GLY A 499 6.48 10.09 -27.01
C GLY A 499 6.48 10.41 -28.50
N GLU A 500 6.92 11.62 -28.81
CA GLU A 500 6.66 12.29 -30.10
C GLU A 500 7.07 11.48 -31.33
N SER A 501 8.33 11.02 -31.39
CA SER A 501 8.86 10.30 -32.55
C SER A 501 8.04 9.06 -32.88
N ALA A 502 7.72 8.25 -31.87
CA ALA A 502 6.96 7.01 -32.06
C ALA A 502 5.51 7.30 -32.47
N VAL A 503 4.88 8.31 -31.88
CA VAL A 503 3.50 8.71 -32.20
C VAL A 503 3.39 9.25 -33.62
N GLN A 504 4.30 10.13 -34.03
CA GLN A 504 4.30 10.72 -35.38
C GLN A 504 4.47 9.66 -36.46
N GLN A 505 5.37 8.69 -36.26
CA GLN A 505 5.59 7.59 -37.20
C GLN A 505 4.42 6.61 -37.27
N ASN A 506 3.62 6.51 -36.19
CA ASN A 506 2.52 5.55 -36.06
C ASN A 506 1.15 6.22 -35.90
N LYS A 507 0.99 7.39 -36.53
CA LYS A 507 -0.22 8.21 -36.43
C LYS A 507 -1.48 7.50 -36.92
N SER A 508 -1.40 6.76 -38.02
CA SER A 508 -2.57 6.10 -38.60
C SER A 508 -3.17 5.02 -37.68
N PRO A 509 -2.38 4.09 -37.11
CA PRO A 509 -2.88 3.17 -36.07
C PRO A 509 -3.51 3.88 -34.88
N LEU A 510 -2.93 4.99 -34.40
CA LEU A 510 -3.47 5.73 -33.25
C LEU A 510 -4.77 6.46 -33.59
N LEU A 511 -4.93 6.99 -34.81
CA LEU A 511 -6.19 7.56 -35.28
C LEU A 511 -7.31 6.52 -35.38
N GLN A 512 -6.96 5.25 -35.65
CA GLN A 512 -7.90 4.14 -35.57
C GLN A 512 -8.26 3.83 -34.11
N ALA A 513 -7.27 3.78 -33.21
CA ALA A 513 -7.47 3.57 -31.77
C ALA A 513 -8.28 4.70 -31.11
N LEU A 514 -8.27 5.91 -31.67
CA LEU A 514 -9.14 7.01 -31.21
C LEU A 514 -10.64 6.69 -31.38
N LYS A 515 -10.97 5.71 -32.24
CA LYS A 515 -12.34 5.24 -32.50
C LYS A 515 -12.62 3.87 -31.85
N ASP A 516 -11.75 3.39 -30.97
CA ASP A 516 -11.90 2.09 -30.30
C ASP A 516 -13.19 2.03 -29.47
N GLU A 517 -13.75 0.85 -29.30
CA GLU A 517 -14.93 0.64 -28.45
C GLU A 517 -14.62 0.91 -26.97
N SER A 518 -13.38 0.61 -26.53
CA SER A 518 -12.93 0.86 -25.15
C SER A 518 -12.64 2.35 -24.94
N PRO A 519 -13.30 3.02 -23.98
CA PRO A 519 -13.03 4.43 -23.69
C PRO A 519 -11.59 4.66 -23.22
N TYR A 520 -10.95 3.66 -22.60
CA TYR A 520 -9.58 3.76 -22.12
C TYR A 520 -8.56 3.76 -23.26
N VAL A 521 -8.80 2.96 -24.31
CA VAL A 521 -7.98 2.96 -25.52
C VAL A 521 -8.13 4.30 -26.25
N ARG A 522 -9.37 4.80 -26.40
CA ARG A 522 -9.62 6.13 -26.97
C ARG A 522 -8.91 7.23 -26.20
N ALA A 523 -8.95 7.19 -24.87
CA ALA A 523 -8.32 8.21 -24.03
C ALA A 523 -6.80 8.24 -24.19
N LEU A 524 -6.14 7.08 -24.24
CA LEU A 524 -4.69 6.98 -24.47
C LEU A 524 -4.28 7.42 -25.87
N ALA A 525 -5.03 7.00 -26.89
CA ALA A 525 -4.80 7.43 -28.27
C ALA A 525 -5.00 8.95 -28.41
N GLY A 526 -6.04 9.49 -27.76
CA GLY A 526 -6.33 10.91 -27.69
C GLY A 526 -5.22 11.70 -27.03
N GLU A 527 -4.73 11.27 -25.87
CA GLU A 527 -3.58 11.91 -25.22
C GLU A 527 -2.34 11.88 -26.12
N ALA A 528 -2.01 10.72 -26.69
CA ALA A 528 -0.83 10.56 -27.55
C ALA A 528 -0.90 11.50 -28.77
N LEU A 529 -2.02 11.47 -29.49
CA LEU A 529 -2.22 12.30 -30.68
C LEU A 529 -2.29 13.80 -30.34
N GLY A 530 -2.99 14.16 -29.26
CA GLY A 530 -3.17 15.55 -28.84
C GLY A 530 -1.88 16.21 -28.37
N ARG A 531 -1.00 15.46 -27.69
CA ARG A 531 0.29 15.99 -27.21
C ARG A 531 1.34 16.09 -28.31
N PHE A 532 1.31 15.17 -29.26
CA PHE A 532 2.46 14.92 -30.13
C PHE A 532 2.17 15.06 -31.62
N THR A 533 0.96 15.45 -32.03
CA THR A 533 0.63 15.65 -33.45
C THR A 533 -0.14 16.93 -33.71
N GLU A 534 0.07 17.51 -34.90
CA GLU A 534 -0.71 18.64 -35.38
C GLU A 534 -1.91 18.19 -36.23
N GLY A 535 -2.98 19.01 -36.20
CA GLY A 535 -4.15 18.89 -37.09
C GLY A 535 -5.24 17.90 -36.65
N HIS A 536 -5.16 17.34 -35.44
CA HIS A 536 -6.17 16.40 -34.91
C HIS A 536 -6.75 16.82 -33.56
N LEU A 537 -6.38 18.00 -33.06
CA LEU A 537 -6.77 18.44 -31.72
C LEU A 537 -8.28 18.52 -31.55
N ASP A 538 -9.02 19.03 -32.53
CA ASP A 538 -10.48 19.12 -32.46
C ASP A 538 -11.12 17.72 -32.29
N ASN A 539 -10.70 16.74 -33.10
CA ASN A 539 -11.20 15.36 -33.01
C ASN A 539 -10.82 14.71 -31.67
N VAL A 540 -9.61 14.98 -31.18
CA VAL A 540 -9.13 14.50 -29.87
C VAL A 540 -9.98 15.09 -28.75
N LEU A 541 -10.20 16.41 -28.76
CA LEU A 541 -11.00 17.11 -27.76
C LEU A 541 -12.45 16.63 -27.79
N GLU A 542 -13.06 16.49 -28.97
CA GLU A 542 -14.41 15.93 -29.10
C GLU A 542 -14.50 14.54 -28.47
N THR A 543 -13.53 13.67 -28.75
CA THR A 543 -13.49 12.31 -28.21
C THR A 543 -13.33 12.29 -26.68
N LEU A 544 -12.37 13.07 -26.16
CA LEU A 544 -12.06 13.07 -24.72
C LEU A 544 -13.13 13.77 -23.89
N VAL A 545 -13.67 14.90 -24.38
CA VAL A 545 -14.78 15.61 -23.72
C VAL A 545 -16.05 14.76 -23.77
N GLY A 546 -16.33 14.13 -24.92
CA GLY A 546 -17.46 13.22 -25.08
C GLY A 546 -17.40 12.04 -24.09
N ALA A 547 -16.21 11.52 -23.80
CA ALA A 547 -15.98 10.44 -22.84
C ALA A 547 -15.70 10.91 -21.40
N SER A 548 -15.96 12.19 -21.08
CA SER A 548 -15.78 12.78 -19.75
C SER A 548 -17.08 12.93 -18.96
N ASN A 549 -18.21 12.49 -19.53
CA ASN A 549 -19.50 12.62 -18.89
C ASN A 549 -19.73 11.49 -17.88
N MET A 550 -19.47 11.76 -16.60
CA MET A 550 -19.62 10.76 -15.53
C MET A 550 -21.02 10.12 -15.47
N ALA A 551 -22.07 10.84 -15.87
CA ALA A 551 -23.45 10.33 -15.80
C ALA A 551 -23.75 9.33 -16.92
N GLU A 552 -23.08 9.46 -18.07
CA GLU A 552 -23.30 8.64 -19.26
C GLU A 552 -22.25 7.55 -19.39
N ASP A 553 -20.97 7.88 -19.18
CA ASP A 553 -19.83 6.98 -19.39
C ASP A 553 -19.39 6.23 -18.13
N GLY A 554 -19.85 6.69 -16.95
CA GLY A 554 -19.39 6.21 -15.65
C GLY A 554 -18.15 6.94 -15.13
N VAL A 555 -17.90 6.84 -13.83
CA VAL A 555 -16.85 7.62 -13.14
C VAL A 555 -15.43 7.26 -13.57
N PHE A 556 -15.17 5.98 -13.88
CA PHE A 556 -13.81 5.51 -14.16
C PHE A 556 -13.28 5.97 -15.53
N SER A 557 -14.08 5.81 -16.58
CA SER A 557 -13.77 6.28 -17.93
C SER A 557 -13.68 7.81 -17.95
N ALA A 558 -14.64 8.50 -17.34
CA ALA A 558 -14.66 9.95 -17.27
C ALA A 558 -13.42 10.52 -16.58
N MET A 559 -13.04 9.98 -15.42
CA MET A 559 -11.83 10.41 -14.71
C MET A 559 -10.56 10.14 -15.52
N TYR A 560 -10.52 9.02 -16.27
CA TYR A 560 -9.38 8.71 -17.14
C TYR A 560 -9.27 9.71 -18.30
N SER A 561 -10.39 10.03 -18.97
CA SER A 561 -10.45 11.04 -20.04
C SER A 561 -10.08 12.44 -19.55
N LEU A 562 -10.51 12.82 -18.33
CA LEU A 562 -10.15 14.10 -17.71
C LEU A 562 -8.65 14.19 -17.40
N ASN A 563 -8.01 13.08 -17.00
CA ASN A 563 -6.56 13.04 -16.84
C ASN A 563 -5.84 13.24 -18.19
N ALA A 564 -6.33 12.61 -19.26
CA ALA A 564 -5.79 12.81 -20.61
C ALA A 564 -5.93 14.27 -21.08
N LEU A 565 -7.10 14.89 -20.88
CA LEU A 565 -7.35 16.29 -21.21
C LEU A 565 -6.37 17.24 -20.51
N GLN A 566 -6.16 17.05 -19.21
CA GLN A 566 -5.24 17.89 -18.45
C GLN A 566 -3.79 17.83 -18.98
N MET A 567 -3.40 16.73 -19.61
CA MET A 567 -2.07 16.58 -20.19
C MET A 567 -1.90 17.33 -21.52
N LEU A 568 -2.99 17.83 -22.11
CA LEU A 568 -2.97 18.62 -23.34
C LEU A 568 -2.72 20.12 -23.10
N GLY A 569 -2.78 20.57 -21.84
CA GLY A 569 -2.77 22.00 -21.47
C GLY A 569 -4.17 22.60 -21.40
#